data_AF-A0A0W4ZIU7-F1
#
_entry.id   AF-A0A0W4ZIU7-F1
#
_cell.length_a   1.000
_cell.length_b   1.000
_cell.length_c   1.000
_cell.angle_alpha   90.00
_cell.angle_beta   90.00
_cell.angle_gamma   90.00
#
_symmetry.space_group_name_H-M   'P 1'
#
loop_
_entity.id
_entity.type
_entity.pdbx_description
1 polymer ?
#
loop_
_entity_poly.entity_id
_entity_poly.type
_entity_poly.pdbx_seq_one_letter_code
_entity_poly.pdbx_strand_id
1 'polypeptide(L)'
;MNIQNNTDNLFYDQKKIHQNRSILRRNFSQISDKVELEEQSRDVDPSVLHLISPHKPLYINEGDMEKEKLFLMKQLQKIKEEIEKYQRDIYKLQKSKKDDENRNHKNEDDLIKSLLDLNNHFLANSSEPKIFVDDTIPSSLPTRVENPIPQLRIFNQLNFHDTSNRIVSSEEHGHLIREHRLKGDCCNGHVFFDVEMLVDEGTLSVISLNVKTSPWAYSELHEFLVLLSSLNNLHELLISSRMMKDKNVNNVFYGISSYSKLSSIRCNLFSRLSNKYPQLLSYSGNYVSEPSKRQPDEFFGIQYLHFIHKNGFELTLHWKIKIDSITADASSDISANPRYPESWELFDENKALRKINVMFQKMIKCKGVYNASILLLSSVFQVDS
;
A
#
# COMPACT_ATOMS: atom_id res chain seq x y z
N MET A 1 -47.45 5.97 -27.43
CA MET A 1 -47.62 4.54 -27.74
C MET A 1 -46.28 3.86 -27.51
N ASN A 2 -46.28 2.85 -26.63
CA ASN A 2 -45.23 1.87 -26.32
C ASN A 2 -43.90 2.36 -25.71
N ILE A 3 -43.95 2.55 -24.39
CA ILE A 3 -42.83 2.32 -23.46
C ILE A 3 -43.10 0.97 -22.81
N GLN A 4 -42.37 -0.08 -23.17
CA GLN A 4 -42.27 -1.31 -22.38
C GLN A 4 -41.08 -2.15 -22.85
N ASN A 5 -40.40 -2.75 -21.87
CA ASN A 5 -39.32 -3.76 -21.96
C ASN A 5 -37.90 -3.24 -21.73
N ASN A 6 -37.52 -3.13 -20.44
CA ASN A 6 -36.12 -3.39 -20.02
C ASN A 6 -35.98 -3.61 -18.49
N THR A 7 -36.86 -4.42 -17.89
CA THR A 7 -36.80 -4.76 -16.46
C THR A 7 -36.26 -6.17 -16.16
N ASP A 8 -35.94 -6.98 -17.16
CA ASP A 8 -35.64 -8.40 -16.94
C ASP A 8 -34.14 -8.72 -16.71
N ASN A 9 -33.24 -7.74 -16.88
CA ASN A 9 -31.79 -7.96 -16.67
C ASN A 9 -31.30 -7.69 -15.23
N LEU A 10 -32.13 -7.13 -14.34
CA LEU A 10 -31.74 -6.86 -12.95
C LEU A 10 -31.99 -8.03 -11.98
N PHE A 11 -32.79 -9.02 -12.38
CA PHE A 11 -33.09 -10.20 -11.55
C PHE A 11 -32.07 -11.34 -11.67
N TYR A 12 -31.21 -11.32 -12.69
CA TYR A 12 -30.23 -12.39 -12.90
C TYR A 12 -28.95 -12.23 -12.06
N ASP A 13 -28.58 -11.00 -11.69
CA ASP A 13 -27.33 -10.74 -10.95
C ASP A 13 -27.46 -10.87 -9.43
N GLN A 14 -28.65 -10.63 -8.86
CA GLN A 14 -28.87 -10.80 -7.41
C GLN A 14 -28.87 -12.27 -6.97
N LYS A 15 -29.21 -13.22 -7.85
CA LYS A 15 -29.13 -14.66 -7.56
C LYS A 15 -27.69 -15.18 -7.47
N LYS A 16 -26.74 -14.58 -8.21
CA LYS A 16 -25.32 -14.96 -8.20
C LYS A 16 -24.62 -14.53 -6.90
N ILE A 17 -25.02 -13.40 -6.33
CA ILE A 17 -24.44 -12.86 -5.08
C ILE A 17 -24.89 -13.68 -3.85
N HIS A 18 -26.15 -14.17 -3.84
CA HIS A 18 -26.63 -15.02 -2.75
C HIS A 18 -26.06 -16.45 -2.77
N GLN A 19 -25.73 -17.01 -3.94
CA GLN A 19 -25.05 -18.31 -4.03
C GLN A 19 -23.59 -18.26 -3.59
N ASN A 20 -22.87 -17.15 -3.82
CA ASN A 20 -21.48 -17.02 -3.37
C ASN A 20 -21.35 -16.84 -1.85
N ARG A 21 -22.35 -16.25 -1.18
CA ARG A 21 -22.36 -16.13 0.29
C ARG A 21 -22.68 -17.44 1.02
N SER A 22 -23.41 -18.38 0.41
CA SER A 22 -23.67 -19.70 1.01
C SER A 22 -22.49 -20.66 0.83
N ILE A 23 -21.69 -20.51 -0.22
CA ILE A 23 -20.47 -21.30 -0.46
C ILE A 23 -19.35 -20.91 0.53
N LEU A 24 -19.20 -19.63 0.86
CA LEU A 24 -18.19 -19.17 1.83
C LEU A 24 -18.52 -19.56 3.28
N ARG A 25 -19.80 -19.67 3.66
CA ARG A 25 -20.17 -20.15 5.01
C ARG A 25 -20.01 -21.67 5.18
N ARG A 26 -20.08 -22.47 4.11
CA ARG A 26 -19.84 -23.92 4.19
C ARG A 26 -18.37 -24.28 4.33
N ASN A 27 -17.46 -23.47 3.81
CA ASN A 27 -16.02 -23.75 3.86
C ASN A 27 -15.39 -23.46 5.23
N PHE A 28 -15.99 -22.62 6.08
CA PHE A 28 -15.47 -22.37 7.43
C PHE A 28 -15.91 -23.40 8.48
N SER A 29 -17.04 -24.11 8.29
CA SER A 29 -17.41 -25.19 9.21
C SER A 29 -16.63 -26.48 8.95
N GLN A 30 -16.12 -26.70 7.72
CA GLN A 30 -15.31 -27.89 7.38
C GLN A 30 -13.82 -27.77 7.76
N ILE A 31 -13.34 -26.57 8.11
CA ILE A 31 -11.97 -26.36 8.58
C ILE A 31 -11.88 -26.58 10.10
N SER A 32 -12.93 -26.25 10.86
CA SER A 32 -12.96 -26.47 12.32
C SER A 32 -12.98 -27.96 12.66
N ASP A 33 -13.75 -28.78 11.92
CA ASP A 33 -13.83 -30.23 12.16
C ASP A 33 -12.59 -31.00 11.69
N LYS A 34 -11.73 -30.38 10.85
CA LYS A 34 -10.48 -31.00 10.38
C LYS A 34 -9.29 -30.78 11.32
N VAL A 35 -9.31 -29.72 12.13
CA VAL A 35 -8.22 -29.45 13.08
C VAL A 35 -8.33 -30.33 14.34
N GLU A 36 -9.53 -30.76 14.72
CA GLU A 36 -9.71 -31.70 15.85
C GLU A 36 -9.43 -33.18 15.49
N LEU A 37 -9.34 -33.53 14.20
CA LEU A 37 -8.99 -34.89 13.75
C LEU A 37 -7.50 -35.09 13.47
N GLU A 38 -6.71 -34.02 13.28
CA GLU A 38 -5.26 -34.11 13.04
C GLU A 38 -4.39 -34.20 14.32
N GLU A 39 -4.96 -34.01 15.52
CA GLU A 39 -4.25 -34.30 16.77
C GLU A 39 -4.27 -35.78 17.19
N GLN A 40 -5.00 -36.65 16.46
CA GLN A 40 -5.08 -38.09 16.73
C GLN A 40 -4.27 -38.98 15.77
N SER A 41 -3.57 -38.43 14.79
CA SER A 41 -2.71 -39.20 13.87
C SER A 41 -1.26 -38.71 13.90
N ARG A 42 -0.61 -38.83 15.07
CA ARG A 42 0.85 -38.99 15.07
C ARG A 42 1.15 -40.46 14.86
N ASP A 43 1.24 -40.82 13.58
CA ASP A 43 1.88 -42.05 13.13
C ASP A 43 3.28 -42.13 13.75
N VAL A 44 3.43 -43.10 14.64
CA VAL A 44 4.71 -43.56 15.13
C VAL A 44 5.41 -44.22 13.95
N ASP A 45 6.59 -43.70 13.62
CA ASP A 45 7.49 -44.19 12.60
C ASP A 45 7.65 -45.74 12.70
N PRO A 46 7.27 -46.52 11.66
CA PRO A 46 7.30 -47.99 11.73
C PRO A 46 8.73 -48.56 11.78
N SER A 47 9.75 -47.71 11.67
CA SER A 47 11.16 -48.09 11.81
C SER A 47 11.60 -48.38 13.26
N VAL A 48 10.76 -48.10 14.28
CA VAL A 48 11.05 -48.44 15.69
C VAL A 48 10.45 -49.80 16.12
N LEU A 49 9.63 -50.45 15.29
CA LEU A 49 8.92 -51.69 15.66
C LEU A 49 9.64 -53.00 15.32
N HIS A 50 10.87 -52.96 14.81
CA HIS A 50 11.64 -54.19 14.49
C HIS A 50 12.46 -54.80 15.64
N LEU A 51 12.29 -54.33 16.89
CA LEU A 51 12.95 -54.92 18.06
C LEU A 51 12.04 -55.81 18.94
N ILE A 52 10.77 -55.99 18.58
CA ILE A 52 9.89 -56.94 19.29
C ILE A 52 10.00 -58.30 18.58
N SER A 53 11.06 -59.02 18.95
CA SER A 53 11.24 -60.44 18.61
C SER A 53 10.09 -61.26 19.23
N PRO A 54 9.53 -62.25 18.52
CA PRO A 54 8.48 -63.10 19.08
C PRO A 54 9.05 -63.92 20.23
N HIS A 55 8.44 -63.78 21.41
CA HIS A 55 8.74 -64.57 22.60
C HIS A 55 8.66 -66.07 22.29
N LYS A 56 9.84 -66.70 22.17
CA LYS A 56 9.99 -68.11 22.58
C LYS A 56 9.77 -68.14 24.10
N PRO A 57 9.00 -69.09 24.65
CA PRO A 57 8.95 -69.31 26.08
C PRO A 57 10.31 -69.90 26.51
N LEU A 58 11.25 -69.02 26.83
CA LEU A 58 12.44 -69.36 27.58
C LEU A 58 12.01 -69.50 29.04
N TYR A 59 12.31 -70.65 29.63
CA TYR A 59 12.35 -70.82 31.08
C TYR A 59 13.34 -69.79 31.63
N ILE A 60 12.82 -68.66 32.11
CA ILE A 60 13.62 -67.61 32.73
C ILE A 60 13.83 -68.02 34.18
N ASN A 61 15.10 -68.28 34.51
CA ASN A 61 15.58 -68.51 35.87
C ASN A 61 15.27 -67.26 36.71
N GLU A 62 14.60 -67.41 37.86
CA GLU A 62 14.20 -66.31 38.74
C GLU A 62 15.36 -65.35 39.09
N GLY A 63 16.60 -65.86 39.11
CA GLY A 63 17.80 -65.07 39.39
C GLY A 63 18.23 -64.04 38.33
N ASP A 64 17.74 -64.13 37.09
CA ASP A 64 18.07 -63.14 36.04
C ASP A 64 17.04 -62.00 35.96
N MET A 65 15.78 -62.25 36.32
CA MET A 65 14.77 -61.19 36.49
C MET A 65 15.13 -60.23 37.63
N GLU A 66 15.75 -60.73 38.70
CA GLU A 66 16.18 -59.87 39.81
C GLU A 66 17.32 -58.93 39.41
N LYS A 67 18.24 -59.37 38.55
CA LYS A 67 19.33 -58.52 38.04
C LYS A 67 18.81 -57.44 37.10
N GLU A 68 17.84 -57.78 36.24
CA GLU A 68 17.22 -56.82 35.33
C GLU A 68 16.38 -55.78 36.10
N LYS A 69 15.64 -56.21 37.13
CA LYS A 69 14.93 -55.32 38.05
C LYS A 69 15.88 -54.38 38.79
N LEU A 70 17.04 -54.87 39.24
CA LEU A 70 18.05 -54.06 39.91
C LEU A 70 18.67 -53.02 38.93
N PHE A 71 18.90 -53.40 37.68
CA PHE A 71 19.40 -52.51 36.64
C PHE A 71 18.40 -51.39 36.30
N LEU A 72 17.12 -51.74 36.14
CA LEU A 72 16.04 -50.78 35.91
C LEU A 72 15.83 -49.82 37.09
N MET A 73 15.94 -50.32 38.33
CA MET A 73 15.90 -49.45 39.53
C MET A 73 17.03 -48.42 39.51
N LYS A 74 18.24 -48.85 39.13
CA LYS A 74 19.40 -47.97 39.05
C LYS A 74 19.26 -46.91 37.94
N GLN A 75 18.68 -47.29 36.81
CA GLN A 75 18.33 -46.36 35.72
C GLN A 75 17.27 -45.33 36.17
N LEU A 76 16.20 -45.79 36.82
CA LEU A 76 15.15 -44.91 37.35
C LEU A 76 15.70 -43.93 38.39
N GLN A 77 16.62 -44.38 39.24
CA GLN A 77 17.26 -43.50 40.22
C GLN A 77 18.13 -42.44 39.56
N LYS A 78 18.90 -42.81 38.52
CA LYS A 78 19.69 -41.86 37.75
C LYS A 78 18.82 -40.80 37.05
N ILE A 79 17.70 -41.23 36.46
CA ILE A 79 16.75 -40.31 35.81
C ILE A 79 16.11 -39.39 36.84
N LYS A 80 15.76 -39.89 38.03
CA LYS A 80 15.19 -39.09 39.11
C LYS A 80 16.16 -38.01 39.59
N GLU A 81 17.44 -38.33 39.75
CA GLU A 81 18.49 -37.37 40.10
C GLU A 81 18.68 -36.30 39.02
N GLU A 82 18.56 -36.67 37.74
CA GLU A 82 18.66 -35.73 36.62
C GLU A 82 17.48 -34.75 36.57
N ILE A 83 16.26 -35.24 36.79
CA ILE A 83 15.05 -34.41 36.91
C ILE A 83 15.20 -33.41 38.06
N GLU A 84 15.68 -33.86 39.22
CA GLU A 84 15.85 -33.02 40.40
C GLU A 84 16.97 -31.97 40.21
N LYS A 85 17.98 -32.28 39.38
CA LYS A 85 18.97 -31.31 38.93
C LYS A 85 18.35 -30.25 38.01
N TYR A 86 17.60 -30.66 36.99
CA TYR A 86 16.94 -29.70 36.08
C TYR A 86 15.92 -28.81 36.79
N GLN A 87 15.19 -29.32 37.77
CA GLN A 87 14.28 -28.53 38.58
C GLN A 87 15.02 -27.44 39.38
N ARG A 88 16.20 -27.76 39.95
CA ARG A 88 17.03 -26.77 40.65
C ARG A 88 17.58 -25.70 39.71
N ASP A 89 17.97 -26.07 38.49
CA ASP A 89 18.51 -25.12 37.52
C ASP A 89 17.42 -24.19 36.97
N ILE A 90 16.20 -24.71 36.71
CA ILE A 90 15.04 -23.89 36.36
C ILE A 90 14.70 -22.89 37.46
N TYR A 91 14.71 -23.32 38.73
CA TYR A 91 14.45 -22.43 39.86
C TYR A 91 15.49 -21.31 39.96
N LYS A 92 16.78 -21.61 39.73
CA LYS A 92 17.84 -20.59 39.70
C LYS A 92 17.67 -19.58 38.57
N LEU A 93 17.33 -20.05 37.37
CA LEU A 93 17.11 -19.19 36.20
C LEU A 93 15.89 -18.28 36.37
N GLN A 94 14.81 -18.78 36.96
CA GLN A 94 13.64 -17.96 37.26
C GLN A 94 13.95 -16.88 38.31
N LYS A 95 14.75 -17.21 39.32
CA LYS A 95 15.17 -16.24 40.35
C LYS A 95 16.08 -15.15 39.77
N SER A 96 17.08 -15.51 38.95
CA SER A 96 17.96 -14.52 38.33
C SER A 96 17.20 -13.59 37.37
N LYS A 97 16.26 -14.14 36.58
CA LYS A 97 15.43 -13.35 35.66
C LYS A 97 14.58 -12.31 36.41
N LYS A 98 13.99 -12.68 37.55
CA LYS A 98 13.19 -11.77 38.37
C LYS A 98 14.05 -10.67 39.03
N ASP A 99 15.29 -10.98 39.39
CA ASP A 99 16.22 -10.00 39.93
C ASP A 99 16.70 -9.01 38.86
N ASP A 100 16.87 -9.45 37.61
CA ASP A 100 17.24 -8.59 36.47
C ASP A 100 16.07 -7.69 36.02
N GLU A 101 14.83 -8.20 35.98
CA GLU A 101 13.62 -7.39 35.69
C GLU A 101 13.42 -6.29 36.75
N ASN A 102 13.62 -6.60 38.04
CA ASN A 102 13.54 -5.62 39.12
C ASN A 102 14.66 -4.57 39.09
N ARG A 103 15.85 -4.91 38.57
CA ARG A 103 16.94 -3.95 38.39
C ARG A 103 16.68 -3.00 37.22
N ASN A 104 16.13 -3.51 36.12
CA ASN A 104 15.78 -2.68 34.98
C ASN A 104 14.65 -1.69 35.31
N HIS A 105 13.60 -2.11 36.01
CA HIS A 105 12.51 -1.19 36.40
C HIS A 105 12.97 -0.11 37.38
N LYS A 106 13.88 -0.41 38.31
CA LYS A 106 14.47 0.64 39.18
C LYS A 106 15.28 1.66 38.38
N ASN A 107 16.04 1.23 37.39
CA ASN A 107 16.81 2.13 36.54
C ASN A 107 15.91 3.00 35.64
N GLU A 108 14.80 2.46 35.16
CA GLU A 108 13.80 3.22 34.39
C GLU A 108 13.09 4.26 35.27
N ASP A 109 12.70 3.89 36.49
CA ASP A 109 12.08 4.81 37.45
C ASP A 109 13.05 5.93 37.85
N ASP A 110 14.33 5.62 38.08
CA ASP A 110 15.36 6.61 38.38
C ASP A 110 15.62 7.56 37.19
N LEU A 111 15.57 7.04 35.96
CA LEU A 111 15.69 7.86 34.74
C LEU A 111 14.49 8.80 34.57
N ILE A 112 13.27 8.29 34.76
CA ILE A 112 12.03 9.08 34.69
C ILE A 112 12.06 10.18 35.75
N LYS A 113 12.49 9.86 36.96
CA LYS A 113 12.59 10.84 38.05
C LYS A 113 13.64 11.92 37.75
N SER A 114 14.79 11.53 37.22
CA SER A 114 15.83 12.47 36.76
C SER A 114 15.34 13.38 35.63
N LEU A 115 14.57 12.85 34.66
CA LEU A 115 13.98 13.65 33.58
C LEU A 115 12.92 14.63 34.09
N LEU A 116 12.09 14.20 35.03
CA LEU A 116 11.08 15.07 35.65
C LEU A 116 11.73 16.17 36.49
N ASP A 117 12.77 15.85 37.25
CA ASP A 117 13.51 16.83 38.05
C ASP A 117 14.28 17.81 37.17
N LEU A 118 14.87 17.36 36.06
CA LEU A 118 15.47 18.24 35.04
C LEU A 118 14.46 19.19 34.42
N ASN A 119 13.26 18.70 34.09
CA ASN A 119 12.21 19.53 33.51
C ASN A 119 11.67 20.55 34.52
N ASN A 120 11.46 20.13 35.77
CA ASN A 120 11.06 21.01 36.87
C ASN A 120 12.13 22.06 37.17
N HIS A 121 13.41 21.69 37.15
CA HIS A 121 14.52 22.64 37.29
C HIS A 121 14.58 23.62 36.12
N PHE A 122 14.31 23.17 34.89
CA PHE A 122 14.26 24.03 33.72
C PHE A 122 13.11 25.04 33.80
N LEU A 123 11.92 24.61 34.25
CA LEU A 123 10.76 25.47 34.45
C LEU A 123 10.94 26.45 35.62
N ALA A 124 11.59 26.03 36.71
CA ALA A 124 11.81 26.88 37.88
C ALA A 124 12.95 27.90 37.68
N ASN A 125 13.95 27.57 36.86
CA ASN A 125 15.11 28.43 36.56
C ASN A 125 15.04 29.13 35.21
N SER A 126 14.03 28.85 34.37
CA SER A 126 13.68 29.77 33.31
C SER A 126 13.09 31.00 33.96
N SER A 127 13.93 32.01 34.21
CA SER A 127 13.43 33.36 34.44
C SER A 127 12.43 33.66 33.33
N GLU A 128 11.20 33.99 33.68
CA GLU A 128 10.23 34.50 32.70
C GLU A 128 10.98 35.49 31.81
N PRO A 129 11.04 35.25 30.48
CA PRO A 129 11.67 36.22 29.62
C PRO A 129 10.96 37.52 29.87
N LYS A 130 11.66 38.50 30.46
CA LYS A 130 11.15 39.85 30.61
C LYS A 130 10.91 40.32 29.20
N ILE A 131 9.66 40.24 28.75
CA ILE A 131 9.21 40.80 27.49
C ILE A 131 9.34 42.30 27.71
N PHE A 132 10.50 42.85 27.35
CA PHE A 132 10.59 44.25 27.04
C PHE A 132 9.67 44.45 25.84
N VAL A 133 8.54 45.10 26.09
CA VAL A 133 7.69 45.64 25.03
C VAL A 133 8.47 46.79 24.40
N ASP A 134 9.44 46.41 23.57
CA ASP A 134 9.92 47.27 22.51
C ASP A 134 8.82 47.22 21.44
N ASP A 135 8.35 48.37 20.95
CA ASP A 135 7.32 48.49 19.90
C ASP A 135 7.71 47.87 18.54
N THR A 136 8.77 47.05 18.52
CA THR A 136 9.31 46.32 17.39
C THR A 136 9.20 44.80 17.57
N ILE A 137 8.19 44.30 18.28
CA ILE A 137 7.87 42.86 18.22
C ILE A 137 7.48 42.56 16.76
N PRO A 138 8.24 41.73 16.02
CA PRO A 138 7.79 41.28 14.71
C PRO A 138 6.47 40.54 14.93
N SER A 139 5.37 41.13 14.47
CA SER A 139 4.06 40.51 14.64
C SER A 139 4.11 39.10 14.09
N SER A 140 3.59 38.12 14.81
CA SER A 140 3.38 36.75 14.33
C SER A 140 2.36 36.67 13.17
N LEU A 141 1.93 37.80 12.63
CA LEU A 141 1.10 37.88 11.45
C LEU A 141 1.99 37.71 10.20
N PRO A 142 1.51 36.98 9.17
CA PRO A 142 2.23 36.87 7.91
C PRO A 142 2.59 38.26 7.38
N THR A 143 3.88 38.47 7.10
CA THR A 143 4.36 39.71 6.51
C THR A 143 3.59 39.96 5.22
N ARG A 144 2.95 41.12 5.08
CA ARG A 144 2.23 41.49 3.86
C ARG A 144 3.26 41.65 2.74
N VAL A 145 3.30 40.71 1.82
CA VAL A 145 4.15 40.77 0.63
C VAL A 145 3.36 41.43 -0.49
N GLU A 146 3.94 42.44 -1.14
CA GLU A 146 3.31 43.19 -2.24
C GLU A 146 2.88 42.28 -3.40
N ASN A 147 3.65 41.22 -3.67
CA ASN A 147 3.29 40.20 -4.64
C ASN A 147 3.45 38.79 -4.06
N PRO A 148 2.38 38.16 -3.56
CA PRO A 148 2.45 36.82 -2.98
C PRO A 148 2.56 35.72 -4.04
N ILE A 149 2.22 35.98 -5.32
CA ILE A 149 2.09 34.96 -6.36
C ILE A 149 3.41 34.18 -6.58
N PRO A 150 4.59 34.82 -6.74
CA PRO A 150 5.84 34.09 -6.91
C PRO A 150 6.19 33.20 -5.71
N GLN A 151 5.82 33.62 -4.50
CA GLN A 151 6.07 32.84 -3.28
C GLN A 151 5.14 31.63 -3.19
N LEU A 152 3.88 31.77 -3.62
CA LEU A 152 2.91 30.69 -3.65
C LEU A 152 3.25 29.62 -4.71
N ARG A 153 3.88 30.00 -5.83
CA ARG A 153 4.37 29.07 -6.87
C ARG A 153 5.42 28.07 -6.36
N ILE A 154 6.06 28.33 -5.24
CA ILE A 154 7.02 27.39 -4.64
C ILE A 154 6.29 26.15 -4.09
N PHE A 155 5.03 26.32 -3.66
CA PHE A 155 4.27 25.27 -2.99
C PHE A 155 3.37 24.47 -3.93
N ASN A 156 3.02 25.02 -5.09
CA ASN A 156 2.16 24.36 -6.07
C ASN A 156 2.83 24.27 -7.45
N GLN A 157 2.62 23.13 -8.12
CA GLN A 157 3.02 22.96 -9.52
C GLN A 157 1.90 23.36 -10.49
N LEU A 158 0.88 24.06 -9.98
CA LEU A 158 -0.30 24.48 -10.74
C LEU A 158 -0.04 25.87 -11.32
N ASN A 159 -0.04 25.98 -12.64
CA ASN A 159 -0.02 27.28 -13.32
C ASN A 159 -1.41 27.59 -13.85
N PHE A 160 -1.97 28.73 -13.45
CA PHE A 160 -3.23 29.22 -13.97
C PHE A 160 -2.94 30.20 -15.11
N HIS A 161 -3.55 29.96 -16.27
CA HIS A 161 -3.35 30.78 -17.48
C HIS A 161 -4.54 31.68 -17.75
N ASP A 162 -5.74 31.20 -17.49
CA ASP A 162 -7.00 31.90 -17.77
C ASP A 162 -7.93 31.76 -16.57
N THR A 163 -8.44 32.90 -16.11
CA THR A 163 -9.41 32.97 -15.03
C THR A 163 -10.48 33.96 -15.44
N SER A 164 -11.68 33.45 -15.71
CA SER A 164 -12.82 34.27 -16.09
C SER A 164 -13.94 34.11 -15.08
N ASN A 165 -14.53 35.23 -14.67
CA ASN A 165 -15.62 35.26 -13.72
C ASN A 165 -16.82 35.94 -14.38
N ARG A 166 -17.99 35.33 -14.29
CA ARG A 166 -19.24 35.88 -14.83
C ARG A 166 -20.36 35.73 -13.80
N ILE A 167 -21.18 36.77 -13.63
CA ILE A 167 -22.38 36.69 -12.81
C ILE A 167 -23.50 36.08 -13.66
N VAL A 168 -24.13 35.00 -13.18
CA VAL A 168 -25.11 34.21 -13.95
C VAL A 168 -26.54 34.51 -13.53
N SER A 169 -26.81 34.75 -12.25
CA SER A 169 -28.13 35.13 -11.76
C SER A 169 -28.06 35.95 -10.48
N SER A 170 -29.05 36.83 -10.29
CA SER A 170 -29.15 37.74 -9.14
C SER A 170 -30.54 37.75 -8.48
N GLU A 171 -31.52 36.95 -8.95
CA GLU A 171 -32.93 37.33 -8.73
C GLU A 171 -33.85 36.29 -8.09
N GLU A 172 -33.50 35.00 -7.98
CA GLU A 172 -34.46 34.00 -7.41
C GLU A 172 -34.32 33.77 -5.89
N HIS A 173 -33.15 34.06 -5.29
CA HIS A 173 -32.90 33.79 -3.85
C HIS A 173 -32.19 34.94 -3.11
N GLY A 174 -32.05 36.12 -3.72
CA GLY A 174 -31.35 37.27 -3.12
C GLY A 174 -29.83 37.08 -2.95
N HIS A 175 -29.28 35.96 -3.41
CA HIS A 175 -27.86 35.69 -3.44
C HIS A 175 -27.31 35.74 -4.87
N LEU A 176 -26.11 36.30 -5.03
CA LEU A 176 -25.42 36.40 -6.30
C LEU A 176 -24.79 35.05 -6.64
N ILE A 177 -25.14 34.48 -7.79
CA ILE A 177 -24.50 33.26 -8.30
C ILE A 177 -23.45 33.67 -9.33
N ARG A 178 -22.20 33.28 -9.07
CA ARG A 178 -21.05 33.56 -9.91
C ARG A 178 -20.50 32.27 -10.52
N GLU A 179 -20.34 32.30 -11.83
CA GLU A 179 -19.59 31.32 -12.59
C GLU A 179 -18.13 31.69 -12.61
N HIS A 180 -17.29 30.73 -12.22
CA HIS A 180 -15.85 30.81 -12.29
C HIS A 180 -15.35 29.75 -13.26
N ARG A 181 -14.51 30.16 -14.20
CA ARG A 181 -13.81 29.24 -15.10
C ARG A 181 -12.32 29.46 -14.96
N LEU A 182 -11.63 28.38 -14.63
CA LEU A 182 -10.21 28.34 -14.31
C LEU A 182 -9.53 27.36 -15.25
N LYS A 183 -8.59 27.83 -16.07
CA LYS A 183 -7.75 26.96 -16.91
C LYS A 183 -6.30 27.08 -16.50
N GLY A 184 -5.62 25.95 -16.60
CA GLY A 184 -4.22 25.90 -16.23
C GLY A 184 -3.55 24.59 -16.63
N ASP A 185 -2.31 24.47 -16.22
CA ASP A 185 -1.52 23.27 -16.39
C ASP A 185 -0.70 22.89 -15.15
N CYS A 186 -0.18 21.68 -15.19
CA CYS A 186 0.76 21.15 -14.22
C CYS A 186 1.93 20.48 -14.95
N CYS A 187 3.06 20.36 -14.25
CA CYS A 187 4.30 19.78 -14.78
C CYS A 187 4.71 20.42 -16.11
N ASN A 188 4.94 21.73 -16.14
CA ASN A 188 5.42 22.46 -17.32
C ASN A 188 4.54 22.30 -18.59
N GLY A 189 3.21 22.19 -18.43
CA GLY A 189 2.30 22.14 -19.58
C GLY A 189 1.92 20.73 -20.05
N HIS A 190 2.24 19.67 -19.31
CA HIS A 190 1.81 18.33 -19.70
C HIS A 190 0.37 18.04 -19.24
N VAL A 191 0.05 18.27 -17.97
CA VAL A 191 -1.31 18.01 -17.44
C VAL A 191 -2.14 19.28 -17.49
N PHE A 192 -3.03 19.40 -18.47
CA PHE A 192 -3.99 20.50 -18.57
C PHE A 192 -5.23 20.25 -17.74
N PHE A 193 -5.81 21.32 -17.20
CA PHE A 193 -7.12 21.31 -16.55
C PHE A 193 -7.98 22.52 -16.96
N ASP A 194 -9.28 22.30 -17.08
CA ASP A 194 -10.32 23.33 -17.27
C ASP A 194 -11.42 23.04 -16.24
N VAL A 195 -11.54 23.92 -15.25
CA VAL A 195 -12.48 23.81 -14.12
C VAL A 195 -13.52 24.90 -14.28
N GLU A 196 -14.78 24.48 -14.40
CA GLU A 196 -15.96 25.36 -14.42
C GLU A 196 -16.73 25.13 -13.11
N MET A 197 -16.94 26.17 -12.31
CA MET A 197 -17.68 26.08 -11.06
C MET A 197 -18.70 27.21 -10.91
N LEU A 198 -19.88 26.87 -10.37
CA LEU A 198 -20.91 27.85 -9.97
C LEU A 198 -20.86 28.00 -8.46
N VAL A 199 -20.68 29.22 -7.97
CA VAL A 199 -20.57 29.56 -6.55
C VAL A 199 -21.72 30.48 -6.16
N ASP A 200 -22.40 30.14 -5.08
CA ASP A 200 -23.34 31.03 -4.40
C ASP A 200 -22.57 31.93 -3.43
N GLU A 201 -22.53 33.24 -3.69
CA GLU A 201 -21.83 34.21 -2.84
C GLU A 201 -22.50 34.41 -1.48
N GLY A 202 -23.80 34.11 -1.35
CA GLY A 202 -24.53 34.25 -0.09
C GLY A 202 -24.15 33.18 0.92
N THR A 203 -24.09 31.93 0.46
CA THR A 203 -23.74 30.76 1.30
C THR A 203 -22.28 30.35 1.22
N LEU A 204 -21.51 30.94 0.29
CA LEU A 204 -20.15 30.55 -0.05
C LEU A 204 -20.03 29.05 -0.41
N SER A 205 -21.09 28.50 -1.02
CA SER A 205 -21.16 27.09 -1.40
C SER A 205 -21.02 26.89 -2.91
N VAL A 206 -20.40 25.78 -3.31
CA VAL A 206 -20.24 25.41 -4.72
C VAL A 206 -21.48 24.64 -5.17
N ILE A 207 -22.29 25.24 -6.04
CA ILE A 207 -23.53 24.66 -6.58
C ILE A 207 -23.23 23.63 -7.67
N SER A 208 -22.23 23.87 -8.52
CA SER A 208 -21.84 22.91 -9.56
C SER A 208 -20.34 22.98 -9.80
N LEU A 209 -19.77 21.84 -10.15
CA LEU A 209 -18.35 21.69 -10.41
C LEU A 209 -18.18 20.73 -11.58
N ASN A 210 -17.59 21.23 -12.66
CA ASN A 210 -17.25 20.49 -13.86
C ASN A 210 -15.75 20.61 -14.10
N VAL A 211 -15.09 19.48 -14.30
CA VAL A 211 -13.63 19.42 -14.40
C VAL A 211 -13.27 18.61 -15.62
N LYS A 212 -12.54 19.23 -16.55
CA LYS A 212 -11.93 18.57 -17.71
C LYS A 212 -10.43 18.53 -17.51
N THR A 213 -9.80 17.43 -17.92
CA THR A 213 -8.35 17.22 -17.82
C THR A 213 -7.78 16.73 -19.15
N SER A 214 -6.45 16.68 -19.25
CA SER A 214 -5.77 16.10 -20.43
C SER A 214 -6.36 14.74 -20.82
N PRO A 215 -6.60 14.46 -22.12
CA PRO A 215 -7.23 13.21 -22.58
C PRO A 215 -6.53 11.93 -22.11
N TRP A 216 -5.21 11.96 -22.02
CA TRP A 216 -4.39 10.83 -21.57
C TRP A 216 -4.43 10.62 -20.05
N ALA A 217 -4.72 11.67 -19.28
CA ALA A 217 -4.85 11.59 -17.82
C ALA A 217 -6.25 11.08 -17.42
N TYR A 218 -7.21 11.19 -18.34
CA TYR A 218 -8.60 10.80 -18.13
C TYR A 218 -8.73 9.35 -17.66
N SER A 219 -8.01 8.39 -18.23
CA SER A 219 -8.17 6.98 -17.82
C SER A 219 -7.86 6.71 -16.35
N GLU A 220 -7.02 7.53 -15.71
CA GLU A 220 -6.62 7.38 -14.30
C GLU A 220 -7.37 8.35 -13.38
N LEU A 221 -7.68 9.57 -13.86
CA LEU A 221 -8.39 10.60 -13.10
C LEU A 221 -9.92 10.49 -13.17
N HIS A 222 -10.46 9.84 -14.21
CA HIS A 222 -11.90 9.90 -14.52
C HIS A 222 -12.77 9.36 -13.38
N GLU A 223 -12.39 8.22 -12.79
CA GLU A 223 -13.15 7.63 -11.68
C GLU A 223 -13.27 8.60 -10.50
N PHE A 224 -12.16 9.27 -10.16
CA PHE A 224 -12.12 10.30 -9.13
C PHE A 224 -12.96 11.54 -9.49
N LEU A 225 -12.81 12.05 -10.72
CA LEU A 225 -13.52 13.26 -11.17
C LEU A 225 -15.03 13.03 -11.32
N VAL A 226 -15.45 11.86 -11.82
CA VAL A 226 -16.87 11.49 -11.92
C VAL A 226 -17.49 11.35 -10.54
N LEU A 227 -16.78 10.77 -9.58
CA LEU A 227 -17.29 10.65 -8.22
C LEU A 227 -17.53 12.03 -7.60
N LEU A 228 -16.70 13.02 -7.94
CA LEU A 228 -16.87 14.41 -7.52
C LEU A 228 -17.99 15.15 -8.28
N SER A 229 -18.17 14.90 -9.58
CA SER A 229 -19.16 15.61 -10.41
C SER A 229 -20.57 14.98 -10.40
N SER A 230 -20.67 13.66 -10.21
CA SER A 230 -21.91 12.86 -10.33
C SER A 230 -22.77 12.83 -9.06
N LEU A 231 -22.32 13.45 -7.97
CA LEU A 231 -23.06 13.52 -6.70
C LEU A 231 -24.38 14.32 -6.76
N ASN A 232 -24.79 14.80 -7.93
CA ASN A 232 -26.06 15.49 -8.11
C ASN A 232 -27.28 14.55 -8.17
N ASN A 233 -27.14 13.24 -8.44
CA ASN A 233 -28.30 12.43 -8.86
C ASN A 233 -28.53 11.02 -8.26
N LEU A 234 -27.78 10.51 -7.27
CA LEU A 234 -28.14 9.18 -6.75
C LEU A 234 -27.79 8.90 -5.28
N HIS A 235 -28.84 8.47 -4.57
CA HIS A 235 -28.97 8.13 -3.15
C HIS A 235 -28.21 6.85 -2.73
N GLU A 236 -27.11 6.46 -3.38
CA GLU A 236 -26.49 5.16 -3.06
C GLU A 236 -24.96 5.21 -2.99
N LEU A 237 -24.43 5.75 -1.88
CA LEU A 237 -23.56 5.00 -0.96
C LEU A 237 -23.30 5.82 0.32
N LEU A 238 -24.00 5.45 1.38
CA LEU A 238 -24.10 6.15 2.67
C LEU A 238 -22.83 6.17 3.55
N ILE A 239 -21.65 5.78 3.05
CA ILE A 239 -20.41 5.70 3.85
C ILE A 239 -19.28 6.59 3.28
N SER A 240 -19.27 6.91 1.98
CA SER A 240 -18.30 7.83 1.36
C SER A 240 -18.76 9.32 1.38
N SER A 241 -19.87 9.60 2.08
CA SER A 241 -20.83 10.65 1.73
C SER A 241 -20.66 12.00 2.46
N ARG A 242 -19.76 12.13 3.44
CA ARG A 242 -19.70 13.37 4.24
C ARG A 242 -18.70 14.41 3.75
N MET A 243 -17.62 14.01 3.10
CA MET A 243 -16.60 14.95 2.59
C MET A 243 -16.69 15.22 1.08
N MET A 244 -17.38 14.35 0.32
CA MET A 244 -17.58 14.53 -1.12
C MET A 244 -18.84 15.33 -1.47
N LYS A 245 -19.76 15.52 -0.50
CA LYS A 245 -20.98 16.33 -0.69
C LYS A 245 -20.69 17.80 -0.98
N ASP A 246 -19.55 18.31 -0.52
CA ASP A 246 -19.26 19.75 -0.56
C ASP A 246 -18.60 20.20 -1.88
N LYS A 247 -18.57 19.35 -2.92
CA LYS A 247 -17.94 19.68 -4.23
C LYS A 247 -16.58 20.34 -4.01
N ASN A 248 -15.75 19.66 -3.20
CA ASN A 248 -14.54 20.24 -2.65
C ASN A 248 -13.51 20.52 -3.75
N VAL A 249 -13.43 21.78 -4.16
CA VAL A 249 -12.52 22.28 -5.20
C VAL A 249 -11.05 22.07 -4.80
N ASN A 250 -10.73 22.13 -3.51
CA ASN A 250 -9.37 21.88 -3.03
C ASN A 250 -8.94 20.44 -3.31
N ASN A 251 -9.83 19.47 -3.12
CA ASN A 251 -9.55 18.07 -3.42
C ASN A 251 -9.30 17.86 -4.91
N VAL A 252 -10.02 18.57 -5.79
CA VAL A 252 -9.75 18.51 -7.24
C VAL A 252 -8.33 18.98 -7.55
N PHE A 253 -7.95 20.17 -7.11
CA PHE A 253 -6.62 20.72 -7.41
C PHE A 253 -5.50 19.93 -6.74
N TYR A 254 -5.71 19.48 -5.49
CA TYR A 254 -4.75 18.61 -4.80
C TYR A 254 -4.59 17.27 -5.54
N GLY A 255 -5.69 16.64 -5.96
CA GLY A 255 -5.66 15.38 -6.70
C GLY A 255 -4.97 15.50 -8.06
N ILE A 256 -5.26 16.55 -8.82
CA ILE A 256 -4.57 16.82 -10.09
C ILE A 256 -3.08 17.07 -9.85
N SER A 257 -2.73 17.86 -8.81
CA SER A 257 -1.34 18.14 -8.45
C SER A 257 -0.59 16.88 -8.01
N SER A 258 -1.16 16.07 -7.10
CA SER A 258 -0.57 14.81 -6.62
C SER A 258 -0.40 13.80 -7.76
N TYR A 259 -1.41 13.67 -8.63
CA TYR A 259 -1.34 12.88 -9.85
C TYR A 259 -0.21 13.34 -10.77
N SER A 260 -0.10 14.64 -11.03
CA SER A 260 0.89 15.21 -11.95
C SER A 260 2.33 14.88 -11.50
N LYS A 261 2.59 15.00 -10.19
CA LYS A 261 3.89 14.64 -9.57
C LYS A 261 4.24 13.17 -9.81
N LEU A 262 3.31 12.26 -9.51
CA LEU A 262 3.55 10.82 -9.72
C LEU A 262 3.69 10.46 -11.20
N SER A 263 2.89 11.09 -12.07
CA SER A 263 2.97 10.88 -13.51
C SER A 263 4.34 11.33 -14.06
N SER A 264 4.86 12.47 -13.59
CA SER A 264 6.21 12.93 -13.94
C SER A 264 7.29 11.94 -13.48
N ILE A 265 7.17 11.40 -12.27
CA ILE A 265 8.11 10.37 -11.75
C ILE A 265 8.05 9.11 -12.63
N ARG A 266 6.85 8.62 -12.98
CA ARG A 266 6.65 7.48 -13.87
C ARG A 266 7.31 7.72 -15.23
N CYS A 267 7.06 8.87 -15.84
CA CYS A 267 7.61 9.23 -17.15
C CYS A 267 9.14 9.27 -17.13
N ASN A 268 9.73 9.88 -16.10
CA ASN A 268 11.18 9.91 -15.91
C ASN A 268 11.77 8.50 -15.74
N LEU A 269 11.10 7.62 -14.98
CA LEU A 269 11.54 6.24 -14.81
C LEU A 269 11.46 5.46 -16.12
N PHE A 270 10.37 5.59 -16.88
CA PHE A 270 10.20 4.91 -18.17
C PHE A 270 11.20 5.42 -19.22
N SER A 271 11.46 6.72 -19.29
CA SER A 271 12.52 7.29 -20.13
C SER A 271 13.90 6.74 -19.75
N ARG A 272 14.23 6.65 -18.46
CA ARG A 272 15.51 6.07 -18.02
C ARG A 272 15.65 4.59 -18.37
N LEU A 273 14.62 3.78 -18.11
CA LEU A 273 14.65 2.35 -18.43
C LEU A 273 14.71 2.11 -19.94
N SER A 274 13.96 2.90 -20.72
CA SER A 274 13.97 2.77 -22.18
C SER A 274 15.30 3.15 -22.81
N ASN A 275 15.95 4.21 -22.31
CA ASN A 275 17.27 4.61 -22.76
C ASN A 275 18.37 3.63 -22.31
N LYS A 276 18.18 2.93 -21.18
CA LYS A 276 19.15 1.96 -20.66
C LYS A 276 19.06 0.59 -21.33
N TYR A 277 17.84 0.14 -21.66
CA TYR A 277 17.59 -1.16 -22.26
C TYR A 277 16.85 -1.08 -23.60
N PRO A 278 17.33 -0.28 -24.59
CA PRO A 278 16.64 -0.09 -25.86
C PRO A 278 16.46 -1.41 -26.63
N GLN A 279 17.41 -2.33 -26.51
CA GLN A 279 17.41 -3.65 -27.16
C GLN A 279 16.32 -4.60 -26.67
N LEU A 280 15.77 -4.34 -25.47
CA LEU A 280 14.73 -5.18 -24.89
C LEU A 280 13.33 -4.65 -25.17
N LEU A 281 13.16 -3.45 -25.71
CA LEU A 281 11.82 -2.90 -25.91
C LEU A 281 11.16 -3.48 -27.16
N SER A 282 9.92 -3.97 -27.01
CA SER A 282 9.10 -4.33 -28.16
C SER A 282 8.33 -3.14 -28.67
N TYR A 283 8.64 -2.72 -29.89
CA TYR A 283 7.88 -1.70 -30.59
C TYR A 283 6.66 -2.33 -31.27
N SER A 284 5.62 -2.66 -30.50
CA SER A 284 4.32 -2.98 -31.07
C SER A 284 3.47 -1.70 -31.16
N GLY A 285 3.70 -0.91 -32.22
CA GLY A 285 2.80 0.19 -32.61
C GLY A 285 3.54 1.46 -33.02
N ASN A 286 3.51 1.77 -34.32
CA ASN A 286 3.67 3.04 -35.06
C ASN A 286 4.66 4.14 -34.61
N TYR A 287 5.38 4.01 -33.50
CA TYR A 287 6.46 4.92 -33.11
C TYR A 287 7.75 4.46 -33.78
N VAL A 288 7.79 4.69 -35.10
CA VAL A 288 9.02 4.64 -35.89
C VAL A 288 9.84 5.85 -35.47
N SER A 289 10.55 5.73 -34.36
CA SER A 289 11.60 6.67 -34.00
C SER A 289 12.84 5.86 -33.74
N GLU A 290 13.88 6.25 -34.48
CA GLU A 290 15.25 5.79 -34.35
C GLU A 290 15.71 5.73 -32.88
N PRO A 291 16.82 5.04 -32.57
CA PRO A 291 17.40 4.98 -31.22
C PRO A 291 17.94 6.34 -30.70
N SER A 292 17.28 7.44 -30.99
CA SER A 292 17.47 8.72 -30.32
C SER A 292 17.00 8.64 -28.87
N LYS A 293 17.70 9.36 -27.98
CA LYS A 293 17.36 9.46 -26.56
C LYS A 293 15.90 9.85 -26.39
N ARG A 294 15.09 8.95 -25.83
CA ARG A 294 13.66 9.20 -25.62
C ARG A 294 13.46 10.15 -24.46
N GLN A 295 12.65 11.17 -24.69
CA GLN A 295 12.35 12.16 -23.67
C GLN A 295 11.26 11.63 -22.73
N PRO A 296 11.20 12.10 -21.47
CA PRO A 296 10.12 11.77 -20.54
C PRO A 296 8.73 12.05 -21.11
N ASP A 297 8.61 13.08 -21.94
CA ASP A 297 7.34 13.60 -22.46
C ASP A 297 6.57 12.59 -23.33
N GLU A 298 7.29 11.64 -23.94
CA GLU A 298 6.70 10.56 -24.74
C GLU A 298 5.94 9.53 -23.89
N PHE A 299 6.17 9.52 -22.56
CA PHE A 299 5.61 8.52 -21.65
C PHE A 299 4.38 8.99 -20.88
N PHE A 300 3.90 10.22 -21.11
CA PHE A 300 2.68 10.69 -20.47
C PHE A 300 1.47 9.87 -20.92
N GLY A 301 0.67 9.42 -19.95
CA GLY A 301 -0.46 8.52 -20.17
C GLY A 301 -0.09 7.05 -20.41
N ILE A 302 1.19 6.73 -20.57
CA ILE A 302 1.65 5.35 -20.74
C ILE A 302 1.69 4.68 -19.36
N GLN A 303 0.89 3.63 -19.20
CA GLN A 303 0.82 2.84 -17.97
C GLN A 303 1.71 1.58 -18.03
N TYR A 304 2.18 1.18 -19.21
CA TYR A 304 2.88 -0.08 -19.43
C TYR A 304 4.21 0.14 -20.16
N LEU A 305 5.25 -0.56 -19.71
CA LEU A 305 6.52 -0.66 -20.43
C LEU A 305 6.81 -2.14 -20.70
N HIS A 306 6.85 -2.50 -21.98
CA HIS A 306 6.98 -3.89 -22.44
C HIS A 306 8.41 -4.20 -22.86
N PHE A 307 9.00 -5.21 -22.21
CA PHE A 307 10.30 -5.75 -22.54
C PHE A 307 10.14 -7.14 -23.14
N ILE A 308 10.77 -7.42 -24.26
CA ILE A 308 10.76 -8.71 -24.96
C ILE A 308 12.20 -9.15 -25.21
N HIS A 309 12.46 -10.43 -24.94
CA HIS A 309 13.70 -11.08 -25.26
C HIS A 309 13.56 -12.07 -26.40
N LYS A 310 14.66 -12.35 -27.09
CA LYS A 310 14.71 -13.19 -28.29
C LYS A 310 14.22 -14.62 -28.09
N ASN A 311 14.19 -15.10 -26.84
CA ASN A 311 13.70 -16.43 -26.46
C ASN A 311 12.18 -16.49 -26.25
N GLY A 312 11.45 -15.39 -26.51
CA GLY A 312 10.00 -15.31 -26.33
C GLY A 312 9.55 -14.99 -24.90
N PHE A 313 10.49 -14.71 -23.98
CA PHE A 313 10.15 -14.18 -22.66
C PHE A 313 9.82 -12.68 -22.77
N GLU A 314 8.70 -12.27 -22.18
CA GLU A 314 8.25 -10.90 -22.11
C GLU A 314 8.06 -10.48 -20.66
N LEU A 315 8.40 -9.24 -20.33
CA LEU A 315 8.13 -8.62 -19.03
C LEU A 315 7.40 -7.30 -19.25
N THR A 316 6.22 -7.18 -18.68
CA THR A 316 5.47 -5.93 -18.69
C THR A 316 5.56 -5.26 -17.32
N LEU A 317 6.23 -4.12 -17.24
CA LEU A 317 6.13 -3.25 -16.08
C LEU A 317 4.84 -2.43 -16.21
N HIS A 318 3.92 -2.60 -15.28
CA HIS A 318 2.66 -1.87 -15.23
C HIS A 318 2.71 -0.90 -14.05
N TRP A 319 2.47 0.38 -14.30
CA TRP A 319 2.40 1.43 -13.29
C TRP A 319 1.11 2.22 -13.45
N LYS A 320 0.13 1.87 -12.61
CA LYS A 320 -1.16 2.55 -12.53
C LYS A 320 -1.15 3.56 -11.38
N ILE A 321 -1.59 4.78 -11.64
CA ILE A 321 -1.80 5.78 -10.59
C ILE A 321 -3.28 5.77 -10.21
N LYS A 322 -3.57 5.64 -8.91
CA LYS A 322 -4.93 5.67 -8.36
C LYS A 322 -5.05 6.84 -7.41
N ILE A 323 -6.18 7.53 -7.42
CA ILE A 323 -6.43 8.66 -6.54
C ILE A 323 -7.44 8.22 -5.51
N ASP A 324 -7.11 8.43 -4.23
CA ASP A 324 -8.05 8.18 -3.16
C ASP A 324 -9.19 9.20 -3.23
N SER A 325 -10.40 8.70 -3.30
CA SER A 325 -11.61 9.53 -3.29
C SER A 325 -11.69 10.43 -2.05
N ILE A 326 -11.18 10.01 -0.89
CA ILE A 326 -11.38 10.76 0.35
C ILE A 326 -10.33 11.88 0.49
N THR A 327 -9.05 11.51 0.40
CA THR A 327 -7.94 12.45 0.60
C THR A 327 -7.53 13.19 -0.66
N ALA A 328 -8.00 12.76 -1.82
CA ALA A 328 -7.48 13.16 -3.13
C ALA A 328 -5.98 12.90 -3.30
N ASP A 329 -5.37 12.05 -2.47
CA ASP A 329 -3.96 11.73 -2.63
C ASP A 329 -3.76 10.67 -3.70
N ALA A 330 -2.76 10.88 -4.54
CA ALA A 330 -2.42 9.95 -5.59
C ALA A 330 -1.46 8.88 -5.04
N SER A 331 -1.75 7.63 -5.36
CA SER A 331 -0.98 6.44 -4.98
C SER A 331 -0.56 5.68 -6.23
N SER A 332 0.58 4.99 -6.14
CA SER A 332 1.10 4.18 -7.24
C SER A 332 0.90 2.70 -6.97
N ASP A 333 0.31 2.01 -7.94
CA ASP A 333 0.20 0.55 -8.00
C ASP A 333 1.10 0.05 -9.13
N ILE A 334 2.25 -0.51 -8.77
CA ILE A 334 3.31 -0.89 -9.70
C ILE A 334 3.43 -2.41 -9.67
N SER A 335 3.41 -3.08 -10.81
CA SER A 335 3.54 -4.53 -10.92
C SER A 335 4.46 -4.93 -12.06
N ALA A 336 5.08 -6.10 -11.94
CA ALA A 336 5.90 -6.69 -12.99
C ALA A 336 5.28 -8.01 -13.42
N ASN A 337 4.68 -8.02 -14.61
CA ASN A 337 3.91 -9.14 -15.12
C ASN A 337 4.74 -9.87 -16.19
N PRO A 338 5.33 -11.03 -15.85
CA PRO A 338 6.02 -11.85 -16.83
C PRO A 338 5.02 -12.56 -17.74
N ARG A 339 5.38 -12.73 -19.01
CA ARG A 339 4.70 -13.59 -19.96
C ARG A 339 5.75 -14.44 -20.65
N TYR A 340 5.48 -15.73 -20.76
CA TYR A 340 6.41 -16.71 -21.28
C TYR A 340 5.64 -17.83 -21.96
N PRO A 341 6.28 -18.61 -22.85
CA PRO A 341 5.65 -19.77 -23.46
C PRO A 341 5.17 -20.77 -22.40
N GLU A 342 4.01 -21.37 -22.61
CA GLU A 342 3.39 -22.30 -21.65
C GLU A 342 4.29 -23.52 -21.35
N SER A 343 5.12 -23.92 -22.32
CA SER A 343 6.11 -24.98 -22.15
C SER A 343 7.11 -24.70 -21.01
N TRP A 344 7.37 -23.43 -20.67
CA TRP A 344 8.27 -23.07 -19.58
C TRP A 344 7.67 -23.37 -18.20
N GLU A 345 6.34 -23.41 -18.06
CA GLU A 345 5.72 -23.81 -16.79
C GLU A 345 6.02 -25.27 -16.44
N LEU A 346 6.20 -26.12 -17.45
CA LEU A 346 6.55 -27.53 -17.24
C LEU A 346 7.95 -27.72 -16.64
N PHE A 347 8.85 -26.76 -16.87
CA PHE A 347 10.22 -26.79 -16.37
C PHE A 347 10.42 -25.95 -15.09
N ASP A 348 9.41 -25.17 -14.68
CA ASP A 348 9.46 -24.33 -13.48
C ASP A 348 8.93 -25.08 -12.24
N GLU A 349 9.69 -26.07 -11.77
CA GLU A 349 9.34 -26.91 -10.61
C GLU A 349 8.99 -26.07 -9.36
N ASN A 350 9.68 -24.93 -9.19
CA ASN A 350 9.54 -24.06 -8.03
C ASN A 350 8.48 -22.96 -8.18
N LYS A 351 7.81 -22.88 -9.34
CA LYS A 351 6.90 -21.79 -9.71
C LYS A 351 7.54 -20.41 -9.53
N ALA A 352 8.84 -20.31 -9.80
CA ALA A 352 9.63 -19.09 -9.67
C ALA A 352 9.10 -17.98 -10.58
N LEU A 353 8.64 -18.31 -11.79
CA LEU A 353 8.11 -17.34 -12.75
C LEU A 353 6.86 -16.63 -12.22
N ARG A 354 5.95 -17.37 -11.57
CA ARG A 354 4.75 -16.81 -10.94
C ARG A 354 5.06 -15.93 -9.72
N LYS A 355 6.23 -16.11 -9.11
CA LYS A 355 6.70 -15.33 -7.94
C LYS A 355 7.39 -14.02 -8.33
N ILE A 356 7.65 -13.76 -9.62
CA ILE A 356 8.35 -12.56 -10.10
C ILE A 356 7.71 -11.27 -9.57
N ASN A 357 6.39 -11.10 -9.72
CA ASN A 357 5.72 -9.89 -9.22
C ASN A 357 5.87 -9.75 -7.69
N VAL A 358 5.72 -10.85 -6.94
CA VAL A 358 5.85 -10.83 -5.48
C VAL A 358 7.27 -10.44 -5.05
N MET A 359 8.29 -10.98 -5.74
CA MET A 359 9.69 -10.62 -5.51
C MET A 359 9.93 -9.15 -5.86
N PHE A 360 9.36 -8.66 -6.96
CA PHE A 360 9.45 -7.26 -7.37
C PHE A 360 8.82 -6.33 -6.32
N GLN A 361 7.65 -6.66 -5.77
CA GLN A 361 7.06 -5.88 -4.66
C GLN A 361 7.98 -5.79 -3.45
N LYS A 362 8.64 -6.90 -3.08
CA LYS A 362 9.61 -6.91 -1.98
C LYS A 362 10.83 -6.03 -2.31
N MET A 363 11.33 -6.10 -3.54
CA MET A 363 12.45 -5.25 -3.98
C MET A 363 12.10 -3.77 -3.97
N ILE A 364 10.88 -3.38 -4.37
CA ILE A 364 10.42 -1.99 -4.29
C ILE A 364 10.49 -1.49 -2.85
N LYS A 365 9.99 -2.28 -1.89
CA LYS A 365 10.01 -1.91 -0.46
C LYS A 365 11.43 -1.74 0.09
N CYS A 366 12.40 -2.52 -0.38
CA CYS A 366 13.77 -2.48 0.12
C CYS A 366 14.68 -1.47 -0.60
N LYS A 367 14.51 -1.28 -1.92
CA LYS A 367 15.47 -0.55 -2.77
C LYS A 367 14.86 0.61 -3.56
N GLY A 368 13.54 0.78 -3.50
CA GLY A 368 12.80 1.72 -4.31
C GLY A 368 12.53 1.22 -5.73
N VAL A 369 11.60 1.88 -6.42
CA VAL A 369 11.06 1.44 -7.73
C VAL A 369 12.15 1.34 -8.80
N TYR A 370 12.97 2.38 -8.93
CA TYR A 370 14.00 2.44 -9.98
C TYR A 370 15.03 1.30 -9.88
N ASN A 371 15.61 1.11 -8.69
CA ASN A 371 16.60 0.06 -8.46
C ASN A 371 15.97 -1.34 -8.55
N ALA A 372 14.75 -1.50 -8.06
CA ALA A 372 14.02 -2.76 -8.19
C ALA A 372 13.79 -3.13 -9.66
N SER A 373 13.42 -2.15 -10.51
CA SER A 373 13.23 -2.38 -11.95
C SER A 373 14.53 -2.77 -12.65
N ILE A 374 15.64 -2.09 -12.35
CA ILE A 374 16.97 -2.44 -12.91
C ILE A 374 17.38 -3.85 -12.49
N LEU A 375 17.29 -4.17 -11.20
CA LEU A 375 17.68 -5.48 -10.68
C LEU A 375 16.83 -6.59 -11.28
N LEU A 376 15.52 -6.36 -11.43
CA LEU A 376 14.64 -7.33 -12.07
C LEU A 376 15.04 -7.54 -13.54
N LEU A 377 15.22 -6.45 -14.31
CA LEU A 377 15.58 -6.53 -15.72
C LEU A 377 16.94 -7.21 -15.92
N SER A 378 17.96 -6.83 -15.15
CA SER A 378 19.28 -7.46 -15.20
C SER A 378 19.24 -8.95 -14.84
N SER A 379 18.42 -9.34 -13.85
CA SER A 379 18.32 -10.73 -13.41
C SER A 379 17.57 -11.62 -14.42
N VAL A 380 16.50 -11.08 -15.01
CA VAL A 380 15.62 -11.83 -15.93
C VAL A 380 16.21 -11.90 -17.34
N PHE A 381 16.82 -10.81 -17.82
CA PHE A 381 17.34 -10.71 -19.17
C PHE A 381 18.85 -10.88 -19.26
N GLN A 382 19.55 -11.08 -18.14
CA GLN A 382 21.01 -11.21 -18.06
C GLN A 382 21.75 -10.07 -18.76
N VAL A 383 21.21 -8.86 -18.64
CA VAL A 383 21.84 -7.64 -19.19
C VAL A 383 22.60 -6.95 -18.07
N ASP A 384 23.80 -6.45 -18.39
CA ASP A 384 24.65 -5.73 -17.45
C ASP A 384 23.89 -4.60 -16.74
N SER A 385 24.04 -4.58 -15.41
CA SER A 385 23.34 -3.70 -14.48
C SER A 385 23.87 -2.28 -14.47
#